data_AF-A0A238W7N1-F1
#
_entry.id   AF-A0A238W7N1-F1
#
_cell.length_a   1.000
_cell.length_b   1.000
_cell.length_c   1.000
_cell.angle_alpha   90.00
_cell.angle_beta   90.00
_cell.angle_gamma   90.00
#
_symmetry.space_group_name_H-M   'P 1'
#
loop_
_entity.id
_entity.type
_entity.pdbx_description
1 polymer ?
#
loop_
_entity_poly.entity_id
_entity_poly.type
_entity_poly.pdbx_seq_one_letter_code
_entity_poly.pdbx_strand_id
1 'polypeptide(L)'
;MKRFFGACATFALLSACAMPPEGVTPEHLAMFDEAVASIGCDLVSEEDFIPVELQTGMTRAQVQDVAAYKIKTEEGVTLSNGGFRLKTGACADAAA
;
A
#
# COMPACT_ATOMS: atom_id res chain seq x y z
N MET A 1 11.11 49.99 -13.29
CA MET A 1 11.46 49.97 -11.86
C MET A 1 10.24 49.68 -11.00
N LYS A 2 10.13 48.47 -10.43
CA LYS A 2 9.52 48.26 -9.11
C LYS A 2 9.95 46.89 -8.61
N ARG A 3 10.88 46.90 -7.66
CA ARG A 3 11.43 45.73 -6.98
C ARG A 3 10.37 45.25 -5.98
N PHE A 4 9.86 44.05 -6.16
CA PHE A 4 9.21 43.31 -5.08
C PHE A 4 10.11 42.15 -4.71
N PHE A 5 10.93 42.40 -3.69
CA PHE A 5 11.54 41.40 -2.84
C PHE A 5 10.40 40.67 -2.12
N GLY A 6 10.23 39.37 -2.38
CA GLY A 6 9.30 38.49 -1.67
C GLY A 6 10.06 37.24 -1.28
N ALA A 7 10.35 37.12 0.01
CA ALA A 7 11.24 36.15 0.59
C ALA A 7 10.79 34.69 0.39
N CYS A 8 11.78 33.86 0.10
CA CYS A 8 11.93 32.44 0.40
C CYS A 8 10.81 31.82 1.27
N ALA A 9 9.91 31.07 0.63
CA ALA A 9 9.12 30.04 1.29
C ALA A 9 9.32 28.73 0.52
N THR A 10 10.55 28.21 0.58
CA THR A 10 10.81 26.80 0.26
C THR A 10 10.12 25.96 1.34
N PHE A 11 8.85 25.65 1.12
CA PHE A 11 8.21 24.50 1.75
C PHE A 11 9.02 23.28 1.27
N ALA A 12 9.96 22.83 2.11
CA ALA A 12 10.55 21.52 1.95
C ALA A 12 9.40 20.54 2.10
N LEU A 13 8.87 20.08 0.96
CA LEU A 13 8.01 18.91 0.89
C LEU A 13 8.85 17.75 1.41
N LEU A 14 8.80 17.53 2.73
CA LEU A 14 9.09 16.24 3.32
C LEU A 14 7.98 15.34 2.78
N SER A 15 8.15 14.85 1.55
CA SER A 15 7.44 13.67 1.09
C SER A 15 7.61 12.65 2.20
N ALA A 16 6.52 12.31 2.87
CA ALA A 16 6.52 11.29 3.89
C ALA A 16 6.92 9.99 3.18
N CYS A 17 8.23 9.71 3.14
CA CYS A 17 8.74 8.46 2.61
C CYS A 17 8.29 7.40 3.60
N ALA A 18 7.11 6.82 3.36
CA ALA A 18 6.73 5.59 4.02
C ALA A 18 7.81 4.57 3.63
N MET A 19 8.56 4.11 4.62
CA MET A 19 9.57 3.08 4.40
C MET A 19 8.86 1.73 4.31
N PRO A 20 9.22 0.88 3.33
CA PRO A 20 8.65 -0.46 3.25
C PRO A 20 8.96 -1.26 4.53
N PRO A 21 8.13 -2.28 4.85
CA PRO A 21 8.34 -3.11 6.03
C PRO A 21 9.68 -3.85 6.01
N GLU A 22 10.14 -4.26 7.20
CA GLU A 22 11.39 -5.01 7.33
C GLU A 22 11.32 -6.37 6.60
N GLY A 23 12.39 -6.71 5.89
CA GLY A 23 12.46 -7.95 5.12
C GLY A 23 11.53 -8.00 3.90
N VAL A 24 10.86 -6.89 3.54
CA VAL A 24 10.04 -6.77 2.34
C VAL A 24 10.81 -6.03 1.25
N THR A 25 11.00 -6.69 0.11
CA THR A 25 11.65 -6.11 -1.06
C THR A 25 10.64 -5.38 -1.95
N PRO A 26 11.08 -4.51 -2.87
CA PRO A 26 10.18 -3.94 -3.88
C PRO A 26 9.48 -4.99 -4.75
N GLU A 27 10.14 -6.13 -5.00
CA GLU A 27 9.55 -7.26 -5.71
C GLU A 27 8.40 -7.88 -4.92
N HIS A 28 8.56 -8.06 -3.61
CA HIS A 28 7.46 -8.54 -2.76
C HIS A 28 6.25 -7.59 -2.78
N LEU A 29 6.45 -6.27 -2.85
CA LEU A 29 5.34 -5.32 -2.96
C LEU A 29 4.57 -5.46 -4.27
N ALA A 30 5.28 -5.70 -5.38
CA ALA A 30 4.63 -5.94 -6.67
C ALA A 30 3.90 -7.30 -6.68
N MET A 31 4.51 -8.34 -6.13
CA MET A 31 3.89 -9.66 -6.00
C MET A 31 2.68 -9.64 -5.07
N PHE A 32 2.71 -8.83 -4.00
CA PHE A 32 1.56 -8.63 -3.12
C PHE A 32 0.37 -8.05 -3.91
N ASP A 33 0.60 -7.00 -4.71
CA ASP A 33 -0.47 -6.39 -5.49
C ASP A 33 -1.09 -7.39 -6.49
N GLU A 34 -0.24 -8.19 -7.16
CA GLU A 34 -0.69 -9.25 -8.07
C GLU A 34 -1.46 -10.36 -7.34
N ALA A 35 -0.96 -10.82 -6.20
CA ALA A 35 -1.57 -11.89 -5.42
C ALA A 35 -2.91 -11.47 -4.80
N VAL A 36 -3.04 -10.22 -4.36
CA VAL A 36 -4.32 -9.68 -3.86
C VAL A 36 -5.31 -9.50 -5.01
N ALA A 37 -4.85 -9.05 -6.19
CA ALA A 37 -5.70 -8.97 -7.37
C ALA A 37 -6.19 -10.36 -7.83
N SER A 38 -5.38 -11.41 -7.70
CA SER A 38 -5.74 -12.76 -8.14
C SER A 38 -6.86 -13.41 -7.31
N ILE A 39 -7.11 -12.92 -6.10
CA ILE A 39 -8.16 -13.41 -5.19
C ILE A 39 -9.35 -12.47 -5.05
N GLY A 40 -9.37 -11.33 -5.76
CA GLY A 40 -10.52 -10.42 -5.78
C GLY A 40 -10.34 -9.10 -5.03
N CYS A 41 -9.10 -8.64 -4.83
CA CYS A 41 -8.73 -7.31 -4.32
C CYS A 41 -8.88 -7.05 -2.82
N ASP A 42 -9.48 -7.99 -2.08
CA ASP A 42 -9.79 -7.83 -0.65
C ASP A 42 -9.08 -8.89 0.20
N LEU A 43 -8.64 -8.47 1.38
CA LEU A 43 -8.18 -9.34 2.47
C LEU A 43 -9.08 -9.10 3.67
N VAL A 44 -10.09 -9.96 3.87
CA VAL A 44 -11.11 -9.79 4.91
C VAL A 44 -10.94 -10.82 6.03
N SER A 45 -10.66 -12.05 5.65
CA SER A 45 -10.60 -13.21 6.53
C SER A 45 -9.22 -13.86 6.47
N GLU A 46 -8.92 -14.74 7.42
CA GLU A 46 -7.63 -15.45 7.45
C GLU A 46 -7.39 -16.30 6.20
N GLU A 47 -8.45 -16.77 5.55
CA GLU A 47 -8.39 -17.59 4.33
C GLU A 47 -7.86 -16.79 3.14
N ASP A 48 -8.09 -15.47 3.10
CA ASP A 48 -7.63 -14.59 2.01
C ASP A 48 -6.12 -14.34 2.08
N PHE A 49 -5.53 -14.39 3.27
CA PHE A 49 -4.09 -14.17 3.46
C PHE A 49 -3.24 -15.37 3.00
N ILE A 50 -3.75 -16.59 3.15
CA ILE A 50 -3.04 -17.83 2.78
C ILE A 50 -2.55 -17.82 1.31
N PRO A 51 -3.39 -17.53 0.30
CA PRO A 51 -2.94 -17.49 -1.09
C PRO A 51 -1.94 -16.37 -1.35
N VAL A 52 -1.99 -15.25 -0.62
CA VAL A 52 -0.99 -14.17 -0.75
C VAL A 52 0.35 -14.60 -0.19
N GLU A 53 0.38 -15.25 0.98
CA GLU A 53 1.60 -15.81 1.57
C GLU A 53 2.25 -16.82 0.62
N LEU A 54 1.46 -17.73 0.04
CA LEU A 54 1.96 -18.76 -0.88
C LEU A 54 2.50 -18.17 -2.18
N GLN A 55 1.83 -17.18 -2.76
CA GLN A 55 2.25 -16.56 -4.01
C GLN A 55 3.49 -15.69 -3.83
N THR A 56 3.59 -14.97 -2.71
CA THR A 56 4.67 -14.00 -2.45
C THR A 56 5.87 -14.59 -1.72
N GLY A 57 5.71 -15.74 -1.05
CA GLY A 57 6.70 -16.31 -0.14
C GLY A 57 6.85 -15.53 1.17
N MET A 58 6.01 -14.53 1.43
CA MET A 58 6.03 -13.74 2.66
C MET A 58 5.35 -14.45 3.82
N THR A 59 5.79 -14.15 5.04
CA THR A 59 5.11 -14.57 6.26
C THR A 59 3.80 -13.80 6.45
N ARG A 60 2.86 -14.37 7.22
CA ARG A 60 1.61 -13.69 7.65
C ARG A 60 1.86 -12.27 8.17
N ALA A 61 2.87 -12.09 9.03
CA ALA A 61 3.21 -10.79 9.60
C ALA A 61 3.65 -9.79 8.51
N GLN A 62 4.51 -10.22 7.58
CA GLN A 62 4.93 -9.38 6.46
C GLN A 62 3.76 -9.01 5.54
N VAL A 63 2.85 -9.94 5.25
CA VAL A 63 1.65 -9.64 4.44
C VAL A 63 0.77 -8.59 5.12
N GLN A 64 0.58 -8.69 6.44
CA GLN A 64 -0.17 -7.70 7.22
C GLN A 64 0.55 -6.34 7.27
N ASP A 65 1.87 -6.34 7.45
CA ASP A 65 2.68 -5.12 7.45
C ASP A 65 2.65 -4.44 6.07
N VAL A 66 2.66 -5.21 4.98
CA VAL A 66 2.51 -4.68 3.62
C VAL A 66 1.12 -4.09 3.41
N ALA A 67 0.04 -4.75 3.88
CA ALA A 67 -1.30 -4.19 3.82
C ALA A 67 -1.40 -2.86 4.58
N ALA A 68 -0.83 -2.79 5.79
CA ALA A 68 -0.76 -1.56 6.58
C ALA A 68 0.09 -0.47 5.91
N TYR A 69 1.21 -0.85 5.31
CA TYR A 69 2.05 0.03 4.52
C TYR A 69 1.28 0.62 3.32
N LYS A 70 0.55 -0.21 2.57
CA LYS A 70 -0.29 0.20 1.43
C LYS A 70 -1.41 1.15 1.85
N ILE A 71 -2.01 0.95 3.02
CA ILE A 71 -2.97 1.93 3.59
C ILE A 71 -2.28 3.26 3.86
N LYS A 72 -1.09 3.23 4.47
CA LYS A 72 -0.32 4.44 4.81
C LYS A 72 0.16 5.20 3.56
N THR A 73 0.39 4.53 2.44
CA THR A 73 0.76 5.14 1.16
C THR A 73 -0.44 5.46 0.27
N GLU A 74 -1.66 5.33 0.78
CA GLU A 74 -2.92 5.59 0.07
C GLU A 74 -3.19 4.63 -1.12
N GLU A 75 -2.41 3.56 -1.22
CA GLU A 75 -2.51 2.48 -2.21
C GLU A 75 -3.52 1.39 -1.80
N GLY A 76 -4.05 1.48 -0.58
CA GLY A 76 -5.13 0.63 -0.09
C GLY A 76 -5.99 1.34 0.95
N VAL A 77 -7.09 0.71 1.35
CA VAL A 77 -8.02 1.22 2.36
C VAL A 77 -8.44 0.14 3.34
N THR A 78 -8.81 0.56 4.54
CA THR A 78 -9.50 -0.30 5.51
C THR A 78 -10.98 -0.36 5.17
N LEU A 79 -11.51 -1.56 5.06
CA LEU A 79 -12.93 -1.82 4.85
C LEU A 79 -13.72 -1.64 6.16
N SER A 80 -15.04 -1.47 6.06
CA SER A 80 -15.91 -1.25 7.23
C SER A 80 -15.93 -2.42 8.22
N ASN A 81 -15.60 -3.62 7.76
CA ASN A 81 -15.43 -4.83 8.57
C ASN A 81 -14.02 -5.01 9.14
N GLY A 82 -13.12 -4.05 8.94
CA GLY A 82 -11.72 -4.10 9.37
C GLY A 82 -10.77 -4.81 8.41
N GLY A 83 -11.26 -5.29 7.26
CA GLY A 83 -10.42 -5.86 6.20
C GLY A 83 -9.59 -4.82 5.44
N PHE A 84 -8.78 -5.29 4.51
CA PHE A 84 -7.98 -4.47 3.61
C PHE A 84 -8.51 -4.59 2.17
N ARG A 85 -8.49 -3.48 1.42
CA ARG A 85 -8.73 -3.45 -0.02
C ARG A 85 -7.60 -2.74 -0.74
N LEU A 86 -7.06 -3.38 -1.77
CA LEU A 86 -6.08 -2.78 -2.67
C LEU A 86 -6.76 -1.80 -3.63
N LYS A 87 -6.09 -0.67 -3.94
CA LYS A 87 -6.59 0.37 -4.85
C LYS A 87 -5.66 0.66 -6.03
N THR A 88 -4.63 -0.14 -6.22
CA THR A 88 -3.64 0.02 -7.28
C THR A 88 -3.75 -1.12 -8.30
N GLY A 89 -3.11 -0.92 -9.45
CA GLY A 89 -3.02 -1.94 -10.49
C GLY A 89 -4.40 -2.41 -10.96
N ALA A 90 -4.58 -3.73 -11.01
CA ALA A 90 -5.84 -4.37 -11.42
C ALA A 90 -7.00 -4.11 -10.45
N CYS A 91 -6.74 -3.62 -9.24
CA CYS A 91 -7.74 -3.31 -8.22
C CYS A 91 -8.14 -1.84 -8.15
N ALA A 92 -7.66 -1.00 -9.08
CA ALA A 92 -7.97 0.43 -9.08
C ALA A 92 -9.46 0.76 -9.22
N ASP A 93 -10.22 -0.10 -9.91
CA ASP A 93 -11.66 0.04 -10.13
C ASP A 93 -12.51 -0.89 -9.24
N ALA A 94 -11.90 -1.60 -8.29
CA ALA A 94 -12.63 -2.45 -7.35
C ALA A 94 -13.46 -1.55 -6.42
N ALA A 95 -14.78 -1.53 -6.61
CA ALA A 95 -15.68 -0.68 -5.85
C ALA A 95 -15.62 -1.04 -4.34
N ALA A 96 -15.28 -0.02 -3.53
CA ALA A 96 -15.13 -0.06 -2.07
C ALA A 96 -16.37 -0.54 -1.30
#